data_AF-A0A1Y2DBV6-F1
#
_entry.id   AF-A0A1Y2DBV6-F1
#
_cell.length_a   1.000
_cell.length_b   1.000
_cell.length_c   1.000
_cell.angle_alpha   90.00
_cell.angle_beta   90.00
_cell.angle_gamma   90.00
#
_symmetry.space_group_name_H-M   'P 1'
#
loop_
_entity.id
_entity.type
_entity.pdbx_description
1 polymer ?
#
loop_
_entity_poly.entity_id
_entity_poly.type
_entity_poly.pdbx_seq_one_letter_code
_entity_poly.pdbx_strand_id
1 'polypeptide(L)'
;MVFKTIISVAMMSFIGKSLGSCDFASKDGYPCCKGCSVVDQDGSGKWGIENGNWCGIDSSCDAANASCWAAAEGYPCCTSTTTVEIVDSKGKWGIENGNWCGIVENSASNNNDSCWASSQGYNCCSGCDPILTDGSGKWGFENGNWCGIIESKCKADQPSQNDQPSQNEQPSQNDDQPSSGVSGQTAPGWTPGNDQVLPGFLSTKGHNIVDSKGRKVQLSGLSWFGGETTNLSPHGLWANSLANFIKIVKDNGYNHLRYPWTNEMFFEGAKTQSVDQVNNPDLADLSPLEIMDAVINECGKAGLKVYLDRHRPLSGGQSELWYVDEVDEAKWIEDWQFLAKRYKGNPTVIGADLHNEPHGKACWGCGEEERDWRLAAERCGNAIHEVNPDWLIIVEGNDHYGEEGWQKGESYWWGGMLKGVKEFPVRLNTPNKLVYSAHDYDKNVHMQDWFTEPDFPDNMPPIWDDKWGYIVKEDIAPVLIGEFGSLLRDATDVKWLGNLIDYMKENEVHWTFWCLNPNSGDTEGILGYDWKTVNTKKDGILTPGKAPNFLL
;
A
#
# COMPACT_ATOMS: atom_id res chain seq x y z
N MET A 1 40.77 -11.39 -64.04
CA MET A 1 41.59 -11.72 -62.86
C MET A 1 40.88 -12.89 -62.17
N VAL A 2 41.25 -14.15 -62.45
CA VAL A 2 42.38 -14.92 -61.86
C VAL A 2 42.13 -15.08 -60.35
N PHE A 3 41.47 -16.19 -59.96
CA PHE A 3 42.07 -17.37 -59.27
C PHE A 3 42.38 -17.09 -57.78
N LYS A 4 42.26 -17.96 -56.76
CA LYS A 4 42.19 -19.42 -56.55
C LYS A 4 41.85 -19.55 -55.02
N THR A 5 41.01 -20.48 -54.50
CA THR A 5 41.40 -21.84 -54.05
C THR A 5 42.27 -21.77 -52.76
N ILE A 6 42.16 -22.51 -51.65
CA ILE A 6 41.37 -23.68 -51.18
C ILE A 6 42.01 -24.10 -49.81
N ILE A 7 41.23 -24.75 -48.93
CA ILE A 7 41.60 -25.89 -48.02
C ILE A 7 42.73 -25.73 -46.96
N SER A 8 42.29 -25.67 -45.70
CA SER A 8 42.37 -26.73 -44.65
C SER A 8 43.69 -27.17 -43.94
N VAL A 9 43.50 -27.36 -42.61
CA VAL A 9 44.15 -28.22 -41.58
C VAL A 9 45.64 -28.03 -41.21
N ALA A 10 45.93 -27.65 -39.96
CA ALA A 10 46.45 -28.56 -38.92
C ALA A 10 46.88 -27.88 -37.59
N MET A 11 46.31 -28.43 -36.50
CA MET A 11 46.72 -28.50 -35.09
C MET A 11 48.03 -27.84 -34.62
N MET A 12 47.94 -27.11 -33.50
CA MET A 12 48.72 -27.42 -32.30
C MET A 12 47.86 -27.29 -31.04
N SER A 13 47.99 -28.31 -30.21
CA SER A 13 47.29 -28.63 -28.98
C SER A 13 47.58 -27.65 -27.83
N PHE A 14 46.57 -27.40 -26.99
CA PHE A 14 46.75 -27.59 -25.56
C PHE A 14 45.59 -28.41 -25.01
N ILE A 15 45.97 -29.58 -24.50
CA ILE A 15 45.15 -30.47 -23.71
C ILE A 15 44.94 -29.81 -22.36
N GLY A 16 43.67 -29.55 -22.07
CA GLY A 16 43.15 -29.24 -20.76
C GLY A 16 41.66 -29.55 -20.76
N LYS A 17 41.30 -30.78 -21.17
CA LYS A 17 39.95 -31.29 -20.97
C LYS A 17 39.70 -31.30 -19.46
N SER A 18 39.01 -30.28 -18.97
CA SER A 18 37.96 -30.55 -18.01
C SER A 18 37.00 -31.49 -18.72
N LEU A 19 37.01 -32.78 -18.36
CA LEU A 19 35.96 -33.72 -18.75
C LEU A 19 34.66 -33.15 -18.19
N GLY A 20 33.91 -32.43 -19.02
CA GLY A 20 32.58 -31.96 -18.67
C GLY A 20 31.70 -33.19 -18.45
N SER A 21 30.98 -33.22 -17.35
CA SER A 21 30.24 -34.40 -16.92
C SER A 21 29.04 -34.74 -17.83
N CYS A 22 28.64 -33.84 -18.71
CA CYS A 22 27.60 -34.05 -19.72
C CYS A 22 28.09 -34.79 -20.99
N ASP A 23 29.30 -35.37 -20.96
CA ASP A 23 29.90 -36.12 -22.07
C ASP A 23 29.04 -37.28 -22.61
N PHE A 24 28.11 -37.83 -21.81
CA PHE A 24 27.17 -38.86 -22.28
C PHE A 24 26.23 -38.32 -23.37
N ALA A 25 25.69 -37.12 -23.20
CA ALA A 25 24.78 -36.51 -24.17
C ALA A 25 25.52 -36.14 -25.47
N SER A 26 26.77 -35.70 -25.35
CA SER A 26 27.62 -35.39 -26.51
C SER A 26 27.92 -36.63 -27.37
N LYS A 27 27.97 -37.83 -26.78
CA LYS A 27 28.13 -39.09 -27.53
C LYS A 27 26.90 -39.46 -28.35
N ASP A 28 25.72 -39.07 -27.86
CA ASP A 28 24.44 -39.31 -28.53
C ASP A 28 24.03 -38.15 -29.45
N GLY A 29 24.93 -37.17 -29.65
CA GLY A 29 24.75 -36.05 -30.59
C GLY A 29 24.05 -34.82 -30.00
N TYR A 30 23.83 -34.77 -28.68
CA TYR A 30 23.18 -33.66 -27.99
C TYR A 30 24.18 -32.75 -27.26
N PRO A 31 23.96 -31.43 -27.25
CA PRO A 31 24.81 -30.51 -26.48
C PRO A 31 24.59 -30.67 -24.98
N CYS A 32 25.47 -30.10 -24.17
CA CYS A 32 25.24 -29.95 -22.74
C CYS A 32 24.30 -28.78 -22.47
N CYS A 33 23.41 -28.92 -21.48
CA CYS A 33 22.57 -27.82 -21.04
C CYS A 33 23.42 -26.74 -20.37
N LYS A 34 23.01 -25.48 -20.54
CA LYS A 34 23.57 -24.35 -19.80
C LYS A 34 22.97 -24.23 -18.40
N GLY A 35 21.72 -24.66 -18.23
CA GLY A 35 21.03 -24.73 -16.94
C GLY A 35 20.99 -26.15 -16.36
N CYS A 36 20.63 -26.23 -15.08
CA CYS A 36 20.52 -27.50 -14.33
C CYS A 36 19.09 -28.07 -14.25
N SER A 37 18.16 -27.58 -15.08
CA SER A 37 16.75 -28.01 -15.07
C SER A 37 16.59 -29.38 -15.72
N VAL A 38 16.35 -30.39 -14.88
CA VAL A 38 16.13 -31.77 -15.32
C VAL A 38 14.66 -31.95 -15.73
N VAL A 39 14.43 -32.34 -16.99
CA VAL A 39 13.10 -32.66 -17.52
C VAL A 39 12.90 -34.16 -17.73
N ASP A 40 13.99 -34.94 -17.83
CA ASP A 40 13.95 -36.39 -17.91
C ASP A 40 15.26 -37.03 -17.39
N GLN A 41 15.24 -38.32 -17.03
CA GLN A 41 16.42 -39.07 -16.61
C GLN A 41 16.33 -40.54 -17.04
N ASP A 42 17.38 -41.03 -17.71
CA ASP A 42 17.49 -42.41 -18.15
C ASP A 42 18.80 -43.08 -17.69
N GLY A 43 19.09 -44.26 -18.23
CA GLY A 43 20.31 -45.01 -17.91
C GLY A 43 21.61 -44.36 -18.39
N SER A 44 21.52 -43.33 -19.25
CA SER A 44 22.66 -42.60 -19.82
C SER A 44 22.96 -41.34 -19.01
N GLY A 45 21.95 -40.66 -18.46
CA GLY A 45 22.13 -39.50 -17.58
C GLY A 45 20.85 -38.65 -17.40
N LYS A 46 21.02 -37.43 -16.87
CA LYS A 46 19.94 -36.44 -16.67
C LYS A 46 19.83 -35.52 -17.88
N TRP A 47 18.62 -35.22 -18.32
CA TRP A 47 18.34 -34.49 -19.55
C TRP A 47 17.53 -33.21 -19.29
N GLY A 48 17.79 -32.17 -20.09
CA GLY A 48 17.06 -30.89 -20.10
C GLY A 48 16.59 -30.54 -21.51
N ILE A 49 15.73 -29.51 -21.62
CA ILE A 49 15.32 -28.93 -22.90
C ILE A 49 15.62 -27.43 -22.89
N GLU A 50 16.44 -26.97 -23.85
CA GLU A 50 16.76 -25.56 -24.05
C GLU A 50 16.45 -25.14 -25.48
N ASN A 51 15.72 -24.04 -25.64
CA ASN A 51 15.26 -23.53 -26.94
C ASN A 51 14.56 -24.60 -27.80
N GLY A 52 13.81 -25.49 -27.15
CA GLY A 52 13.09 -26.60 -27.81
C GLY A 52 13.95 -27.80 -28.21
N ASN A 53 15.23 -27.85 -27.85
CA ASN A 53 16.14 -28.96 -28.15
C ASN A 53 16.63 -29.67 -26.88
N TRP A 54 16.80 -30.98 -26.97
CA TRP A 54 17.34 -31.80 -25.88
C TRP A 54 18.82 -31.53 -25.62
N CYS A 55 19.21 -31.54 -24.35
CA CYS A 55 20.58 -31.38 -23.90
C CYS A 55 20.86 -32.23 -22.64
N GLY A 56 22.13 -32.58 -22.41
CA GLY A 56 22.56 -33.33 -21.23
C GLY A 56 22.94 -32.43 -20.06
N ILE A 57 22.46 -32.77 -18.86
CA ILE A 57 22.75 -32.05 -17.62
C ILE A 57 24.12 -32.49 -17.07
N ASP A 58 24.95 -31.52 -16.69
CA ASP A 58 26.29 -31.74 -16.16
C ASP A 58 26.25 -32.14 -14.67
N SER A 59 27.08 -33.08 -14.21
CA SER A 59 27.16 -33.50 -12.79
C SER A 59 27.76 -32.45 -11.86
N SER A 60 28.25 -31.32 -12.37
CA SER A 60 28.42 -30.12 -11.52
C SER A 60 27.09 -29.65 -10.93
N CYS A 61 25.96 -29.98 -11.58
CA CYS A 61 24.62 -29.85 -11.01
C CYS A 61 24.33 -30.91 -9.92
N ASP A 62 25.19 -31.93 -9.74
CA ASP A 62 24.94 -33.08 -8.85
C ASP A 62 25.78 -33.08 -7.54
N ALA A 63 26.70 -32.15 -7.32
CA ALA A 63 27.58 -32.18 -6.14
C ALA A 63 27.29 -31.06 -5.13
N ALA A 64 26.48 -31.41 -4.12
CA ALA A 64 26.62 -31.00 -2.72
C ALA A 64 26.94 -29.52 -2.43
N ASN A 65 26.00 -28.64 -2.75
CA ASN A 65 25.74 -27.41 -1.99
C ASN A 65 24.28 -27.02 -2.18
N ALA A 66 23.40 -27.67 -1.41
CA ALA A 66 21.99 -27.28 -1.28
C ALA A 66 21.81 -25.86 -0.69
N SER A 67 22.89 -25.13 -0.44
CA SER A 67 22.92 -23.77 0.08
C SER A 67 23.25 -22.69 -0.96
N CYS A 68 23.73 -23.05 -2.16
CA CYS A 68 24.19 -22.07 -3.16
C CYS A 68 23.12 -21.70 -4.18
N TRP A 69 22.24 -20.76 -3.79
CA TRP A 69 21.12 -20.31 -4.62
C TRP A 69 21.56 -19.58 -5.90
N ALA A 70 22.69 -18.86 -5.90
CA ALA A 70 23.15 -18.08 -7.06
C ALA A 70 23.66 -18.94 -8.23
N ALA A 71 23.99 -20.21 -7.98
CA ALA A 71 24.42 -21.14 -9.03
C ALA A 71 23.33 -21.37 -10.09
N ALA A 72 22.05 -21.32 -9.69
CA ALA A 72 20.91 -21.44 -10.60
C ALA A 72 20.83 -20.28 -11.62
N GLU A 73 21.50 -19.16 -11.34
CA GLU A 73 21.52 -17.95 -12.16
C GLU A 73 22.82 -17.82 -12.98
N GLY A 74 23.71 -18.82 -12.92
CA GLY A 74 24.99 -18.82 -13.62
C GLY A 74 26.10 -18.05 -12.91
N TYR A 75 25.94 -17.72 -11.63
CA TYR A 75 26.96 -17.03 -10.83
C TYR A 75 27.53 -17.94 -9.72
N PRO A 76 28.83 -17.81 -9.36
CA PRO A 76 29.40 -18.58 -8.27
C PRO A 76 28.85 -18.12 -6.90
N CYS A 77 29.01 -18.92 -5.86
CA CYS A 77 28.80 -18.44 -4.49
C CYS A 77 30.03 -17.72 -3.94
N CYS A 78 29.80 -16.72 -3.08
CA CYS A 78 30.86 -15.98 -2.43
C CYS A 78 31.59 -16.91 -1.47
N THR A 79 32.92 -16.92 -1.56
CA THR A 79 33.77 -17.84 -0.81
C THR A 79 34.44 -17.21 0.40
N SER A 80 34.53 -15.88 0.41
CA SER A 80 35.32 -15.07 1.34
C SER A 80 34.61 -13.80 1.79
N THR A 81 33.77 -13.19 0.95
CA THR A 81 33.00 -12.01 1.31
C THR A 81 31.62 -12.37 1.84
N THR A 82 31.27 -11.72 2.94
CA THR A 82 29.90 -11.69 3.50
C THR A 82 29.28 -10.29 3.37
N THR A 83 29.98 -9.36 2.71
CA THR A 83 29.52 -7.99 2.47
C THR A 83 28.48 -8.00 1.38
N VAL A 84 27.28 -7.54 1.71
CA VAL A 84 26.12 -7.53 0.80
C VAL A 84 26.14 -6.25 -0.04
N GLU A 85 26.22 -6.42 -1.35
CA GLU A 85 26.21 -5.32 -2.33
C GLU A 85 24.78 -5.03 -2.81
N ILE A 86 23.97 -6.08 -3.01
CA ILE A 86 22.54 -5.96 -3.34
C ILE A 86 21.76 -7.17 -2.83
N VAL A 87 20.48 -6.98 -2.53
CA VAL A 87 19.54 -8.05 -2.20
C VAL A 87 18.39 -7.99 -3.20
N ASP A 88 18.07 -9.12 -3.80
CA ASP A 88 16.92 -9.27 -4.69
C ASP A 88 16.02 -10.43 -4.22
N SER A 89 15.05 -10.80 -5.07
CA SER A 89 14.13 -11.91 -4.78
C SER A 89 14.79 -13.29 -4.72
N LYS A 90 16.09 -13.41 -5.06
CA LYS A 90 16.83 -14.67 -5.13
C LYS A 90 17.79 -14.82 -3.95
N GLY A 91 18.39 -13.72 -3.49
CA GLY A 91 19.18 -13.72 -2.26
C GLY A 91 20.14 -12.52 -2.12
N LYS A 92 21.13 -12.66 -1.22
CA LYS A 92 22.14 -11.63 -0.92
C LYS A 92 23.35 -11.75 -1.84
N TRP A 93 23.59 -10.78 -2.71
CA TRP A 93 24.72 -10.76 -3.64
C TRP A 93 25.94 -10.03 -3.05
N GLY A 94 27.13 -10.52 -3.39
CA GLY A 94 28.41 -9.87 -3.10
C GLY A 94 29.29 -9.79 -4.36
N ILE A 95 30.44 -9.12 -4.25
CA ILE A 95 31.44 -9.02 -5.33
C ILE A 95 32.79 -9.55 -4.85
N GLU A 96 33.36 -10.52 -5.57
CA GLU A 96 34.70 -11.07 -5.33
C GLU A 96 35.56 -10.93 -6.59
N ASN A 97 36.75 -10.36 -6.44
CA ASN A 97 37.68 -10.14 -7.56
C ASN A 97 37.04 -9.43 -8.77
N GLY A 98 36.08 -8.53 -8.51
CA GLY A 98 35.33 -7.80 -9.53
C GLY A 98 34.18 -8.57 -10.20
N ASN A 99 33.84 -9.79 -9.73
CA ASN A 99 32.74 -10.60 -10.26
C ASN A 99 31.63 -10.81 -9.22
N TRP A 100 30.38 -10.87 -9.69
CA TRP A 100 29.21 -11.13 -8.85
C TRP A 100 29.19 -12.57 -8.31
N CYS A 101 28.81 -12.71 -7.05
CA CYS A 101 28.63 -13.99 -6.38
C CYS A 101 27.44 -13.98 -5.41
N GLY A 102 26.84 -15.14 -5.13
CA GLY A 102 25.77 -15.28 -4.12
C GLY A 102 26.32 -15.60 -2.74
N ILE A 103 25.95 -14.82 -1.73
CA ILE A 103 26.39 -15.04 -0.35
C ILE A 103 25.57 -16.18 0.26
N VAL A 104 26.27 -17.15 0.86
CA VAL A 104 25.70 -18.31 1.53
C VAL A 104 26.24 -18.39 2.96
N GLU A 105 25.37 -18.69 3.91
CA GLU A 105 25.77 -18.85 5.31
C GLU A 105 26.39 -20.24 5.50
N ASN A 106 27.71 -20.31 5.66
CA ASN A 106 28.40 -21.56 5.98
C ASN A 106 28.16 -21.94 7.45
N SER A 107 27.55 -23.10 7.64
CA SER A 107 27.25 -23.69 8.93
C SER A 107 28.53 -24.13 9.65
N ALA A 108 28.88 -23.45 10.74
CA ALA A 108 29.90 -23.92 11.68
C ALA A 108 29.56 -23.51 13.12
N SER A 109 28.69 -24.29 13.78
CA SER A 109 28.99 -24.90 15.09
C SER A 109 27.76 -25.64 15.63
N ASN A 110 27.86 -26.97 15.73
CA ASN A 110 26.98 -27.80 16.54
C ASN A 110 27.18 -27.47 18.02
N ASN A 111 26.13 -27.06 18.72
CA ASN A 111 25.94 -27.48 20.11
C ASN A 111 24.46 -27.50 20.47
N ASN A 112 24.11 -28.56 21.18
CA ASN A 112 22.79 -29.15 21.29
C ASN A 112 21.91 -28.42 22.31
N ASP A 113 21.38 -27.27 21.93
CA ASP A 113 20.21 -26.61 22.52
C ASP A 113 19.48 -25.94 21.35
N SER A 114 18.47 -26.59 20.79
CA SER A 114 17.85 -26.14 19.54
C SER A 114 17.23 -24.76 19.74
N CYS A 115 17.94 -23.76 19.25
CA CYS A 115 17.48 -22.41 19.19
C CYS A 115 16.35 -22.33 18.16
N TRP A 116 15.13 -22.29 18.68
CA TRP A 116 13.92 -22.29 17.86
C TRP A 116 13.88 -21.08 16.91
N ALA A 117 14.53 -19.97 17.27
CA ALA A 117 14.57 -18.77 16.43
C ALA A 117 15.53 -18.91 15.23
N SER A 118 16.47 -19.85 15.26
CA SER A 118 17.39 -20.11 14.14
C SER A 118 16.67 -20.68 12.91
N SER A 119 15.59 -21.44 13.09
CA SER A 119 14.77 -21.89 11.96
C SER A 119 13.96 -20.76 11.30
N GLN A 120 13.88 -19.61 11.96
CA GLN A 120 13.20 -18.40 11.47
C GLN A 120 14.19 -17.31 11.02
N GLY A 121 15.49 -17.63 10.95
CA GLY A 121 16.54 -16.71 10.49
C GLY A 121 17.09 -15.76 11.55
N TYR A 122 16.86 -16.02 12.84
CA TYR A 122 17.35 -15.19 13.94
C TYR A 122 18.37 -15.90 14.84
N ASN A 123 19.22 -15.12 15.48
CA ASN A 123 20.23 -15.63 16.42
C ASN A 123 19.59 -16.09 17.74
N CYS A 124 20.38 -16.71 18.59
CA CYS A 124 19.96 -17.12 19.93
C CYS A 124 20.43 -16.09 20.94
N CYS A 125 19.59 -15.74 21.91
CA CYS A 125 20.00 -14.80 22.93
C CYS A 125 21.03 -15.45 23.86
N SER A 126 21.98 -14.62 24.30
CA SER A 126 22.91 -14.97 25.37
C SER A 126 22.30 -14.69 26.75
N GLY A 127 21.39 -13.71 26.81
CA GLY A 127 20.60 -13.33 27.98
C GLY A 127 19.25 -14.02 28.06
N CYS A 128 18.58 -13.81 29.20
CA CYS A 128 17.37 -14.53 29.59
C CYS A 128 16.16 -13.64 29.85
N ASP A 129 16.29 -12.34 29.62
CA ASP A 129 15.24 -11.34 29.86
C ASP A 129 14.40 -11.15 28.58
N PRO A 130 13.15 -11.66 28.55
CA PRO A 130 12.30 -11.51 27.38
C PRO A 130 11.80 -10.06 27.24
N ILE A 131 11.96 -9.49 26.06
CA ILE A 131 11.35 -8.21 25.69
C ILE A 131 10.03 -8.38 24.93
N LEU A 132 9.83 -9.57 24.33
CA LEU A 132 8.63 -9.94 23.59
C LEU A 132 8.40 -11.45 23.74
N THR A 133 7.14 -11.88 23.81
CA THR A 133 6.77 -13.31 23.78
C THR A 133 5.61 -13.49 22.83
N ASP A 134 5.74 -14.42 21.89
CA ASP A 134 4.73 -14.74 20.89
C ASP A 134 4.49 -16.26 20.77
N GLY A 135 3.77 -16.68 19.75
CA GLY A 135 3.49 -18.10 19.48
C GLY A 135 4.70 -18.95 19.07
N SER A 136 5.84 -18.32 18.76
CA SER A 136 7.10 -18.99 18.44
C SER A 136 8.02 -19.16 19.65
N GLY A 137 8.00 -18.21 20.58
CA GLY A 137 8.72 -18.30 21.85
C GLY A 137 9.02 -16.93 22.48
N LYS A 138 10.01 -16.91 23.40
CA LYS A 138 10.48 -15.70 24.08
C LYS A 138 11.63 -15.04 23.31
N TRP A 139 11.49 -13.77 22.97
CA TRP A 139 12.46 -13.01 22.21
C TRP A 139 13.24 -12.03 23.09
N GLY A 140 14.53 -11.87 22.78
CA GLY A 140 15.42 -10.82 23.29
C GLY A 140 15.98 -9.97 22.15
N PHE A 141 16.72 -8.91 22.48
CA PHE A 141 17.38 -8.04 21.51
C PHE A 141 18.80 -7.72 21.96
N GLU A 142 19.78 -8.23 21.21
CA GLU A 142 21.20 -8.16 21.55
C GLU A 142 22.00 -7.67 20.34
N ASN A 143 22.93 -6.74 20.56
CA ASN A 143 23.82 -6.21 19.52
C ASN A 143 23.08 -5.71 18.25
N GLY A 144 21.91 -5.08 18.43
CA GLY A 144 21.11 -4.53 17.34
C GLY A 144 20.29 -5.55 16.54
N ASN A 145 20.22 -6.81 16.97
CA ASN A 145 19.49 -7.87 16.28
C ASN A 145 18.54 -8.61 17.23
N TRP A 146 17.42 -9.08 16.68
CA TRP A 146 16.49 -9.96 17.38
C TRP A 146 17.09 -11.35 17.59
N CYS A 147 16.81 -11.93 18.74
CA CYS A 147 17.27 -13.26 19.08
C CYS A 147 16.21 -14.06 19.86
N GLY A 148 16.21 -15.39 19.71
CA GLY A 148 15.35 -16.29 20.48
C GLY A 148 15.99 -16.69 21.80
N ILE A 149 15.27 -16.49 22.90
CA ILE A 149 15.68 -16.93 24.23
C ILE A 149 15.47 -18.43 24.34
N ILE A 150 16.53 -19.12 24.74
CA ILE A 150 16.51 -20.56 24.96
C ILE A 150 16.17 -20.78 26.43
N GLU A 151 14.90 -21.09 26.73
CA GLU A 151 14.43 -21.22 28.11
C GLU A 151 15.19 -22.28 28.92
N SER A 152 15.72 -23.34 28.29
CA SER A 152 16.55 -24.35 28.96
C SER A 152 17.85 -23.77 29.53
N LYS A 153 18.39 -22.70 28.92
CA LYS A 153 19.60 -22.00 29.38
C LYS A 153 19.31 -20.96 30.48
N CYS A 154 18.04 -20.66 30.71
CA CYS A 154 17.60 -19.60 31.61
C CYS A 154 17.09 -20.11 32.96
N LYS A 155 17.25 -21.41 33.24
CA LYS A 155 16.90 -21.99 34.54
C LYS A 155 18.09 -21.96 35.50
N ALA A 156 18.06 -21.00 36.42
CA ALA A 156 18.74 -21.10 37.71
C ALA A 156 17.78 -20.69 38.84
N ASP A 157 17.56 -21.63 39.75
CA ASP A 157 17.01 -21.57 41.11
C ASP A 157 15.64 -20.90 41.38
N GLN A 158 14.64 -21.76 41.61
CA GLN A 158 13.59 -21.50 42.61
C GLN A 158 13.65 -22.60 43.68
N PRO A 159 13.71 -22.27 44.98
CA PRO A 159 13.57 -23.25 46.05
C PRO A 159 12.10 -23.66 46.23
N SER A 160 11.94 -24.84 46.80
CA SER A 160 10.76 -25.69 46.79
C SER A 160 9.79 -25.53 47.96
N GLN A 161 8.54 -25.95 47.68
CA GLN A 161 7.55 -26.63 48.52
C GLN A 161 6.48 -25.83 49.27
N ASN A 162 5.23 -26.25 48.98
CA ASN A 162 4.10 -26.57 49.85
C ASN A 162 3.65 -25.54 50.89
N ASP A 163 2.40 -25.08 50.75
CA ASP A 163 1.32 -25.53 51.64
C ASP A 163 -0.06 -25.09 51.13
N GLN A 164 -1.02 -26.03 51.17
CA GLN A 164 -2.47 -25.78 51.14
C GLN A 164 -2.93 -25.33 52.54
N PRO A 165 -4.04 -24.56 52.69
CA PRO A 165 -5.33 -25.23 52.91
C PRO A 165 -6.62 -24.50 52.42
N SER A 166 -7.60 -25.37 52.09
CA SER A 166 -9.07 -25.33 52.25
C SER A 166 -9.94 -24.07 52.09
N GLN A 167 -10.93 -24.22 51.20
CA GLN A 167 -12.37 -23.87 51.23
C GLN A 167 -12.90 -22.91 52.31
N ASN A 168 -13.62 -21.84 51.90
CA ASN A 168 -15.09 -21.78 52.01
C ASN A 168 -15.72 -20.48 51.46
N GLU A 169 -16.93 -20.65 50.92
CA GLU A 169 -18.09 -19.75 50.90
C GLU A 169 -18.24 -18.60 49.86
N GLN A 170 -19.26 -18.80 49.01
CA GLN A 170 -20.09 -17.81 48.32
C GLN A 170 -20.91 -16.97 49.33
N PRO A 171 -21.40 -15.78 48.91
CA PRO A 171 -22.81 -15.74 48.47
C PRO A 171 -23.06 -14.89 47.21
N SER A 172 -24.09 -15.34 46.50
CA SER A 172 -24.83 -14.70 45.41
C SER A 172 -25.45 -13.36 45.77
N GLN A 173 -25.48 -12.41 44.82
CA GLN A 173 -26.67 -11.57 44.56
C GLN A 173 -26.80 -11.29 43.06
N ASN A 174 -27.96 -11.65 42.52
CA ASN A 174 -28.52 -11.09 41.30
C ASN A 174 -28.90 -9.63 41.56
N ASP A 175 -28.83 -8.77 40.55
CA ASP A 175 -29.94 -7.87 40.22
C ASP A 175 -29.77 -7.28 38.81
N ASP A 176 -30.80 -7.59 38.01
CA ASP A 176 -31.40 -6.94 36.85
C ASP A 176 -30.69 -5.83 36.07
N GLN A 177 -30.69 -6.07 34.75
CA GLN A 177 -30.50 -5.10 33.67
C GLN A 177 -31.69 -4.12 33.56
N PRO A 178 -31.48 -2.98 32.87
CA PRO A 178 -32.04 -2.93 31.52
C PRO A 178 -31.04 -2.48 30.45
N SER A 179 -31.31 -2.93 29.23
CA SER A 179 -30.50 -2.81 28.03
C SER A 179 -30.50 -1.42 27.40
N SER A 180 -29.32 -0.93 27.05
CA SER A 180 -29.09 0.02 25.96
C SER A 180 -27.81 -0.41 25.25
N GLY A 181 -27.97 -1.08 24.11
CA GLY A 181 -26.87 -1.54 23.27
C GLY A 181 -26.38 -0.43 22.35
N VAL A 182 -25.07 -0.20 22.39
CA VAL A 182 -24.17 -0.20 21.22
C VAL A 182 -22.82 -0.66 21.77
N SER A 183 -22.42 -1.90 21.46
CA SER A 183 -21.14 -2.43 21.92
C SER A 183 -20.01 -1.77 21.13
N GLY A 184 -19.24 -0.91 21.80
CA GLY A 184 -17.93 -0.44 21.33
C GLY A 184 -16.91 -1.57 21.31
N GLN A 185 -17.09 -2.54 20.42
CA GLN A 185 -16.10 -3.57 20.14
C GLN A 185 -14.96 -2.95 19.33
N THR A 186 -13.78 -2.88 19.95
CA THR A 186 -12.49 -2.73 19.28
C THR A 186 -12.38 -3.76 18.15
N ALA A 187 -11.85 -3.37 16.99
CA ALA A 187 -11.68 -4.26 15.85
C ALA A 187 -10.98 -5.58 16.28
N PRO A 188 -11.57 -6.77 16.03
CA PRO A 188 -10.93 -8.04 16.36
C PRO A 188 -9.66 -8.25 15.52
N GLY A 189 -8.55 -8.60 16.17
CA GLY A 189 -7.45 -9.34 15.53
C GLY A 189 -6.54 -8.56 14.58
N TRP A 190 -6.16 -7.32 14.89
CA TRP A 190 -5.02 -6.69 14.20
C TRP A 190 -3.71 -7.33 14.66
N THR A 191 -3.04 -8.04 13.75
CA THR A 191 -1.64 -8.45 13.88
C THR A 191 -0.80 -7.49 13.03
N PRO A 192 0.25 -6.85 13.58
CA PRO A 192 1.16 -6.03 12.78
C PRO A 192 1.66 -6.84 11.58
N GLY A 193 1.45 -6.33 10.38
CA GLY A 193 2.11 -6.82 9.18
C GLY A 193 3.63 -6.69 9.33
N ASN A 194 4.37 -7.59 8.67
CA ASN A 194 5.83 -7.59 8.63
C ASN A 194 6.43 -6.20 8.28
N ASP A 195 7.71 -5.97 8.60
CA ASP A 195 8.44 -4.71 8.44
C ASP A 195 8.61 -4.19 6.97
N GLN A 196 7.80 -4.70 6.02
CA GLN A 196 7.63 -4.14 4.67
C GLN A 196 6.59 -3.00 4.62
N VAL A 197 5.85 -2.78 5.71
CA VAL A 197 4.91 -1.65 5.87
C VAL A 197 5.69 -0.41 6.28
N LEU A 198 5.40 0.76 5.70
CA LEU A 198 5.92 2.03 6.23
C LEU A 198 5.50 2.14 7.72
N PRO A 199 6.44 2.09 8.68
CA PRO A 199 6.07 1.86 10.07
C PRO A 199 5.45 3.10 10.71
N GLY A 200 4.45 2.86 11.54
CA GLY A 200 3.78 3.90 12.32
C GLY A 200 2.89 4.83 11.52
N PHE A 201 2.50 5.91 12.18
CA PHE A 201 1.68 6.98 11.63
C PHE A 201 2.53 8.04 10.92
N LEU A 202 1.84 8.92 10.18
CA LEU A 202 2.44 9.97 9.38
C LEU A 202 2.27 11.34 10.05
N SER A 203 3.08 12.29 9.62
CA SER A 203 3.02 13.69 10.04
C SER A 203 3.40 14.58 8.86
N THR A 204 3.35 15.90 9.02
CA THR A 204 3.68 16.86 7.96
C THR A 204 4.84 17.77 8.36
N LYS A 205 5.68 18.13 7.38
CA LYS A 205 6.83 19.03 7.56
C LYS A 205 7.00 19.88 6.30
N GLY A 206 6.69 21.18 6.39
CA GLY A 206 6.54 22.02 5.20
C GLY A 206 5.51 21.40 4.27
N HIS A 207 5.80 21.35 2.97
CA HIS A 207 4.95 20.69 1.99
C HIS A 207 5.03 19.16 1.94
N ASN A 208 5.80 18.51 2.83
CA ASN A 208 6.00 17.06 2.77
C ASN A 208 5.16 16.32 3.81
N ILE A 209 4.59 15.17 3.44
CA ILE A 209 4.26 14.13 4.41
C ILE A 209 5.55 13.41 4.80
N VAL A 210 5.71 13.11 6.09
CA VAL A 210 6.86 12.41 6.65
C VAL A 210 6.45 11.25 7.55
N ASP A 211 7.31 10.25 7.62
CA ASP A 211 7.16 9.16 8.57
C ASP A 211 7.64 9.53 9.99
N SER A 212 7.53 8.59 10.92
CA SER A 212 7.99 8.74 12.31
C SER A 212 9.50 9.04 12.47
N LYS A 213 10.31 8.85 11.43
CA LYS A 213 11.74 9.17 11.38
C LYS A 213 12.02 10.50 10.65
N GLY A 214 10.99 11.20 10.20
CA GLY A 214 11.11 12.45 9.45
C GLY A 214 11.53 12.26 7.99
N ARG A 215 11.47 11.04 7.45
CA ARG A 215 11.77 10.76 6.04
C ARG A 215 10.58 11.16 5.19
N LYS A 216 10.84 11.76 4.03
CA LYS A 216 9.80 12.15 3.07
C LYS A 216 9.03 10.91 2.59
N VAL A 217 7.71 11.06 2.52
CA VAL A 217 6.77 10.06 2.06
C VAL A 217 5.98 10.62 0.89
N GLN A 218 5.88 9.86 -0.19
CA GLN A 218 5.01 10.09 -1.33
C GLN A 218 3.84 9.13 -1.30
N LEU A 219 2.61 9.66 -1.28
CA LEU A 219 1.41 8.86 -1.49
C LEU A 219 1.08 8.83 -3.00
N SER A 220 0.89 7.62 -3.52
CA SER A 220 0.54 7.36 -4.93
C SER A 220 -0.37 6.12 -4.97
N GLY A 221 -1.69 6.34 -4.96
CA GLY A 221 -2.68 5.30 -4.64
C GLY A 221 -3.87 5.29 -5.57
N LEU A 222 -4.88 4.50 -5.20
CA LEU A 222 -6.14 4.36 -5.93
C LEU A 222 -7.34 4.58 -5.01
N SER A 223 -8.39 5.19 -5.53
CA SER A 223 -9.71 5.14 -4.90
C SER A 223 -10.38 3.82 -5.22
N TRP A 224 -10.88 3.10 -4.20
CA TRP A 224 -11.69 1.90 -4.39
C TRP A 224 -13.10 2.14 -3.85
N PHE A 225 -13.97 2.64 -4.72
CA PHE A 225 -15.31 3.09 -4.33
C PHE A 225 -16.33 1.93 -4.26
N GLY A 226 -17.46 2.20 -3.63
CA GLY A 226 -18.60 1.30 -3.44
C GLY A 226 -19.14 1.33 -2.00
N GLY A 227 -18.29 1.67 -1.03
CA GLY A 227 -18.67 1.80 0.38
C GLY A 227 -19.69 2.92 0.62
N GLU A 228 -19.64 3.96 -0.21
CA GLU A 228 -20.52 5.12 -0.20
C GLU A 228 -21.80 4.94 -1.01
N THR A 229 -21.93 3.85 -1.78
CA THR A 229 -23.11 3.59 -2.62
C THR A 229 -24.13 2.72 -1.88
N THR A 230 -25.26 2.43 -2.54
CA THR A 230 -26.28 1.51 -1.99
C THR A 230 -25.77 0.09 -1.73
N ASN A 231 -24.57 -0.23 -2.23
CA ASN A 231 -23.90 -1.51 -1.98
C ASN A 231 -23.26 -1.58 -0.59
N LEU A 232 -22.98 -0.43 0.04
CA LEU A 232 -22.34 -0.29 1.36
C LEU A 232 -21.07 -1.14 1.52
N SER A 233 -20.36 -1.38 0.42
CA SER A 233 -19.12 -2.17 0.36
C SER A 233 -18.40 -1.90 -0.96
N PRO A 234 -17.06 -2.01 -1.02
CA PRO A 234 -16.33 -1.75 -2.25
C PRO A 234 -16.85 -2.61 -3.39
N HIS A 235 -17.04 -1.97 -4.55
CA HIS A 235 -17.54 -2.69 -5.71
C HIS A 235 -16.53 -3.73 -6.20
N GLY A 236 -17.03 -4.76 -6.88
CA GLY A 236 -16.21 -5.84 -7.44
C GLY A 236 -16.04 -7.06 -6.55
N LEU A 237 -16.43 -7.00 -5.27
CA LEU A 237 -16.45 -8.16 -4.37
C LEU A 237 -17.46 -9.25 -4.78
N TRP A 238 -18.30 -8.98 -5.78
CA TRP A 238 -19.11 -9.99 -6.47
C TRP A 238 -18.35 -10.76 -7.56
N ALA A 239 -17.25 -10.20 -8.05
CA ALA A 239 -16.51 -10.70 -9.22
C ALA A 239 -15.14 -11.29 -8.86
N ASN A 240 -14.52 -10.86 -7.75
CA ASN A 240 -13.25 -11.41 -7.30
C ASN A 240 -13.07 -11.33 -5.78
N SER A 241 -12.01 -11.98 -5.28
CA SER A 241 -11.70 -11.96 -3.85
C SER A 241 -11.08 -10.63 -3.43
N LEU A 242 -11.32 -10.21 -2.18
CA LEU A 242 -10.65 -9.06 -1.57
C LEU A 242 -9.13 -9.11 -1.76
N ALA A 243 -8.51 -10.25 -1.48
CA ALA A 243 -7.07 -10.44 -1.62
C ALA A 243 -6.58 -10.20 -3.05
N ASN A 244 -7.36 -10.54 -4.08
CA ASN A 244 -6.99 -10.27 -5.47
C ASN A 244 -6.94 -8.77 -5.76
N PHE A 245 -7.92 -8.00 -5.30
CA PHE A 245 -7.92 -6.54 -5.48
C PHE A 245 -6.71 -5.89 -4.79
N ILE A 246 -6.45 -6.25 -3.52
CA ILE A 246 -5.29 -5.76 -2.77
C ILE A 246 -3.97 -6.14 -3.47
N LYS A 247 -3.88 -7.37 -3.99
CA LYS A 247 -2.71 -7.81 -4.76
C LYS A 247 -2.51 -6.97 -6.01
N ILE A 248 -3.57 -6.67 -6.78
CA ILE A 248 -3.48 -5.83 -7.98
C ILE A 248 -2.95 -4.44 -7.63
N VAL A 249 -3.48 -3.82 -6.56
CA VAL A 249 -3.02 -2.50 -6.09
C VAL A 249 -1.52 -2.55 -5.79
N LYS A 250 -1.09 -3.53 -5.00
CA LYS A 250 0.33 -3.67 -4.60
C LYS A 250 1.26 -3.99 -5.77
N ASP A 251 0.93 -4.98 -6.59
CA ASP A 251 1.76 -5.45 -7.70
C ASP A 251 1.97 -4.37 -8.78
N ASN A 252 0.99 -3.48 -8.96
CA ASN A 252 1.08 -2.39 -9.92
C ASN A 252 1.72 -1.12 -9.32
N GLY A 253 2.31 -1.21 -8.12
CA GLY A 253 3.15 -0.17 -7.55
C GLY A 253 2.40 0.98 -6.88
N TYR A 254 1.11 0.80 -6.58
CA TYR A 254 0.35 1.71 -5.73
C TYR A 254 0.61 1.39 -4.26
N ASN A 255 0.60 2.42 -3.41
CA ASN A 255 1.01 2.27 -2.02
C ASN A 255 -0.11 2.50 -0.99
N HIS A 256 -1.28 3.01 -1.42
CA HIS A 256 -2.41 3.19 -0.53
C HIS A 256 -3.75 3.11 -1.27
N LEU A 257 -4.82 3.01 -0.48
CA LEU A 257 -6.20 3.17 -0.93
C LEU A 257 -6.88 4.37 -0.26
N ARG A 258 -7.64 5.15 -1.03
CA ARG A 258 -8.74 5.97 -0.52
C ARG A 258 -9.98 5.08 -0.45
N TYR A 259 -10.62 5.04 0.72
CA TYR A 259 -11.86 4.28 0.94
C TYR A 259 -13.03 5.26 1.09
N PRO A 260 -13.79 5.52 0.02
CA PRO A 260 -15.08 6.21 0.08
C PRO A 260 -16.10 5.45 0.93
N TRP A 261 -16.74 6.14 1.88
CA TRP A 261 -17.80 5.59 2.72
C TRP A 261 -18.96 6.58 2.93
N THR A 262 -20.07 6.07 3.47
CA THR A 262 -21.26 6.84 3.83
C THR A 262 -21.71 6.57 5.27
N ASN A 263 -22.30 7.56 5.94
CA ASN A 263 -22.82 7.41 7.31
C ASN A 263 -23.89 6.29 7.41
N GLU A 264 -24.59 5.97 6.31
CA GLU A 264 -25.53 4.84 6.27
C GLU A 264 -24.89 3.48 6.64
N MET A 265 -23.57 3.33 6.52
CA MET A 265 -22.87 2.12 6.97
C MET A 265 -23.04 1.85 8.47
N PHE A 266 -23.37 2.88 9.27
CA PHE A 266 -23.57 2.78 10.72
C PHE A 266 -25.03 2.71 11.14
N PHE A 267 -25.96 2.78 10.20
CA PHE A 267 -27.38 2.71 10.52
C PHE A 267 -27.75 1.29 10.95
N GLU A 268 -28.73 1.19 11.86
CA GLU A 268 -29.18 -0.11 12.36
C GLU A 268 -29.69 -0.99 11.21
N GLY A 269 -29.13 -2.20 11.10
CA GLY A 269 -29.51 -3.16 10.06
C GLY A 269 -28.87 -2.91 8.69
N ALA A 270 -27.92 -1.99 8.57
CA ALA A 270 -27.13 -1.80 7.36
C ALA A 270 -26.45 -3.11 6.93
N LYS A 271 -26.55 -3.45 5.63
CA LYS A 271 -26.02 -4.70 5.06
C LYS A 271 -25.47 -4.46 3.67
N THR A 272 -24.38 -5.16 3.35
CA THR A 272 -23.93 -5.27 1.95
C THR A 272 -24.91 -6.11 1.13
N GLN A 273 -25.00 -5.83 -0.16
CA GLN A 273 -25.74 -6.65 -1.14
C GLN A 273 -24.86 -7.17 -2.27
N SER A 274 -23.54 -6.96 -2.19
CA SER A 274 -22.67 -7.13 -3.35
C SER A 274 -21.35 -7.84 -3.05
N VAL A 275 -21.35 -8.67 -2.01
CA VAL A 275 -20.25 -9.58 -1.70
C VAL A 275 -20.68 -10.99 -2.07
N ASP A 276 -19.97 -11.60 -3.01
CA ASP A 276 -20.28 -12.96 -3.45
C ASP A 276 -19.65 -14.00 -2.50
N GLN A 277 -20.47 -14.94 -2.02
CA GLN A 277 -20.04 -15.98 -1.07
C GLN A 277 -19.05 -16.98 -1.66
N VAL A 278 -19.03 -17.17 -2.99
CA VAL A 278 -18.08 -18.10 -3.61
C VAL A 278 -16.68 -17.52 -3.61
N ASN A 279 -16.54 -16.25 -3.99
CA ASN A 279 -15.24 -15.57 -4.03
C ASN A 279 -14.80 -15.05 -2.65
N ASN A 280 -15.75 -14.74 -1.76
CA ASN A 280 -15.50 -14.12 -0.46
C ASN A 280 -16.37 -14.77 0.65
N PRO A 281 -16.18 -16.08 0.93
CA PRO A 281 -17.01 -16.79 1.91
C PRO A 281 -16.96 -16.19 3.31
N ASP A 282 -15.81 -15.63 3.71
CA ASP A 282 -15.60 -15.03 5.03
C ASP A 282 -16.16 -13.59 5.14
N LEU A 283 -16.58 -12.98 4.03
CA LEU A 283 -17.08 -11.60 3.99
C LEU A 283 -18.59 -11.49 3.74
N ALA A 284 -19.21 -12.54 3.19
CA ALA A 284 -20.57 -12.46 2.64
C ALA A 284 -21.65 -12.09 3.67
N ASP A 285 -21.46 -12.48 4.93
CA ASP A 285 -22.40 -12.22 6.03
C ASP A 285 -21.96 -11.07 6.95
N LEU A 286 -20.86 -10.39 6.63
CA LEU A 286 -20.33 -9.28 7.43
C LEU A 286 -21.16 -8.00 7.22
N SER A 287 -21.25 -7.19 8.27
CA SER A 287 -21.76 -5.82 8.17
C SER A 287 -20.85 -4.93 7.30
N PRO A 288 -21.35 -3.80 6.77
CA PRO A 288 -20.54 -2.82 6.05
C PRO A 288 -19.25 -2.42 6.78
N LEU A 289 -19.35 -2.19 8.09
CA LEU A 289 -18.20 -1.83 8.94
C LEU A 289 -17.18 -2.97 9.05
N GLU A 290 -17.64 -4.21 9.21
CA GLU A 290 -16.75 -5.38 9.25
C GLU A 290 -16.08 -5.65 7.90
N ILE A 291 -16.72 -5.29 6.77
CA ILE A 291 -16.10 -5.32 5.44
C ILE A 291 -15.01 -4.24 5.33
N MET A 292 -15.26 -3.03 5.85
CA MET A 292 -14.23 -1.98 5.94
C MET A 292 -13.03 -2.47 6.77
N ASP A 293 -13.27 -3.13 7.90
CA ASP A 293 -12.20 -3.73 8.71
C ASP A 293 -11.39 -4.77 7.92
N ALA A 294 -12.07 -5.65 7.17
CA ALA A 294 -11.42 -6.68 6.36
C ALA A 294 -10.52 -6.05 5.28
N VAL A 295 -10.98 -5.00 4.61
CA VAL A 295 -10.20 -4.27 3.60
C VAL A 295 -8.97 -3.62 4.24
N ILE A 296 -9.12 -2.94 5.36
CA ILE A 296 -8.01 -2.31 6.10
C ILE A 296 -7.01 -3.36 6.58
N ASN A 297 -7.49 -4.49 7.10
CA ASN A 297 -6.63 -5.57 7.56
C ASN A 297 -5.80 -6.15 6.40
N GLU A 298 -6.43 -6.40 5.26
CA GLU A 298 -5.75 -6.95 4.08
C GLU A 298 -4.76 -5.95 3.47
N CYS A 299 -5.09 -4.66 3.45
CA CYS A 299 -4.14 -3.59 3.10
C CYS A 299 -2.93 -3.60 4.04
N GLY A 300 -3.15 -3.72 5.35
CA GLY A 300 -2.09 -3.79 6.35
C GLY A 300 -1.14 -4.96 6.14
N LYS A 301 -1.66 -6.16 5.87
CA LYS A 301 -0.85 -7.35 5.54
C LYS A 301 -0.03 -7.16 4.26
N ALA A 302 -0.57 -6.43 3.27
CA ALA A 302 0.10 -6.13 2.01
C ALA A 302 1.09 -4.95 2.09
N GLY A 303 1.18 -4.28 3.25
CA GLY A 303 2.01 -3.08 3.44
C GLY A 303 1.49 -1.84 2.71
N LEU A 304 0.18 -1.77 2.46
CA LEU A 304 -0.50 -0.58 1.96
C LEU A 304 -1.00 0.28 3.12
N LYS A 305 -1.20 1.57 2.86
CA LYS A 305 -1.94 2.48 3.77
C LYS A 305 -3.37 2.69 3.29
N VAL A 306 -4.22 3.20 4.16
CA VAL A 306 -5.60 3.58 3.86
C VAL A 306 -5.89 4.93 4.50
N TYR A 307 -6.53 5.84 3.80
CA TYR A 307 -7.28 6.90 4.45
C TYR A 307 -8.76 6.76 4.12
N LEU A 308 -9.60 7.11 5.08
CA LEU A 308 -11.04 7.02 4.97
C LEU A 308 -11.55 8.33 4.40
N ASP A 309 -12.51 8.27 3.49
CA ASP A 309 -13.13 9.42 2.85
C ASP A 309 -14.63 9.40 3.13
N ARG A 310 -15.13 10.39 3.86
CA ARG A 310 -16.58 10.57 4.01
C ARG A 310 -17.11 11.15 2.72
N HIS A 311 -17.43 10.23 1.80
CA HIS A 311 -17.78 10.56 0.44
C HIS A 311 -19.20 11.08 0.31
N ARG A 312 -20.12 10.56 1.13
CA ARG A 312 -21.55 10.94 1.11
C ARG A 312 -22.14 10.89 2.52
N PRO A 313 -23.11 11.77 2.84
CA PRO A 313 -23.95 11.58 4.02
C PRO A 313 -24.82 10.32 3.91
N LEU A 314 -25.41 10.12 2.73
CA LEU A 314 -26.35 9.04 2.40
C LEU A 314 -25.98 8.41 1.06
N SER A 315 -26.32 7.15 0.84
CA SER A 315 -25.88 6.43 -0.37
C SER A 315 -26.50 6.96 -1.67
N GLY A 316 -27.58 7.73 -1.54
CA GLY A 316 -28.31 8.36 -2.63
C GLY A 316 -27.56 9.47 -3.38
N GLY A 317 -26.49 10.04 -2.82
CA GLY A 317 -25.71 11.06 -3.51
C GLY A 317 -24.76 11.85 -2.61
N GLN A 318 -23.84 12.58 -3.24
CA GLN A 318 -23.01 13.59 -2.58
C GLN A 318 -23.87 14.78 -2.11
N SER A 319 -23.29 15.64 -1.26
CA SER A 319 -23.94 16.85 -0.76
C SER A 319 -23.00 18.05 -0.85
N GLU A 320 -23.55 19.22 -1.20
CA GLU A 320 -22.84 20.50 -1.24
C GLU A 320 -22.11 20.81 0.08
N LEU A 321 -22.78 20.53 1.20
CA LEU A 321 -22.28 20.74 2.57
C LEU A 321 -22.03 19.40 3.26
N TRP A 322 -21.31 19.42 4.39
CA TRP A 322 -20.94 18.23 5.18
C TRP A 322 -22.13 17.61 5.94
N TYR A 323 -23.33 18.19 5.88
CA TYR A 323 -24.51 17.72 6.59
C TYR A 323 -25.77 17.72 5.72
N VAL A 324 -26.73 16.89 6.13
CA VAL A 324 -28.12 16.85 5.66
C VAL A 324 -29.04 16.64 6.87
N ASP A 325 -30.36 16.67 6.68
CA ASP A 325 -31.31 16.53 7.80
C ASP A 325 -31.15 15.19 8.55
N GLU A 326 -30.85 14.10 7.84
CA GLU A 326 -30.64 12.77 8.42
C GLU A 326 -29.26 12.58 9.07
N VAL A 327 -28.28 13.39 8.65
CA VAL A 327 -26.90 13.35 9.14
C VAL A 327 -26.46 14.79 9.36
N ASP A 328 -26.87 15.34 10.50
CA ASP A 328 -26.47 16.68 10.90
C ASP A 328 -24.95 16.74 11.20
N GLU A 329 -24.42 17.96 11.40
CA GLU A 329 -23.00 18.14 11.66
C GLU A 329 -22.52 17.38 12.91
N ALA A 330 -23.33 17.35 13.96
CA ALA A 330 -22.98 16.66 15.19
C ALA A 330 -22.83 15.15 14.95
N LYS A 331 -23.76 14.56 14.19
CA LYS A 331 -23.71 13.15 13.80
C LYS A 331 -22.51 12.84 12.89
N TRP A 332 -22.22 13.72 11.92
CA TRP A 332 -21.04 13.61 11.07
C TRP A 332 -19.74 13.58 11.88
N ILE A 333 -19.59 14.48 12.86
CA ILE A 333 -18.43 14.52 13.76
C ILE A 333 -18.38 13.28 14.67
N GLU A 334 -19.53 12.86 15.23
CA GLU A 334 -19.62 11.66 16.08
C GLU A 334 -19.14 10.40 15.33
N ASP A 335 -19.60 10.24 14.08
CA ASP A 335 -19.23 9.11 13.23
C ASP A 335 -17.74 9.11 12.86
N TRP A 336 -17.17 10.30 12.65
CA TRP A 336 -15.73 10.44 12.48
C TRP A 336 -14.96 10.06 13.73
N GLN A 337 -15.39 10.51 14.92
CA GLN A 337 -14.79 10.12 16.19
C GLN A 337 -14.92 8.61 16.44
N PHE A 338 -16.03 8.00 16.04
CA PHE A 338 -16.24 6.56 16.12
C PHE A 338 -15.20 5.79 15.28
N LEU A 339 -15.01 6.15 14.01
CA LEU A 339 -14.00 5.53 13.15
C LEU A 339 -12.57 5.78 13.66
N ALA A 340 -12.28 7.01 14.07
CA ALA A 340 -10.99 7.39 14.66
C ALA A 340 -10.67 6.57 15.91
N LYS A 341 -11.68 6.30 16.76
CA LYS A 341 -11.56 5.42 17.92
C LYS A 341 -11.37 3.97 17.53
N ARG A 342 -12.14 3.48 16.55
CA ARG A 342 -12.13 2.08 16.09
C ARG A 342 -10.76 1.67 15.58
N TYR A 343 -10.11 2.54 14.81
CA TYR A 343 -8.82 2.28 14.18
C TYR A 343 -7.63 2.92 14.91
N LYS A 344 -7.85 3.47 16.11
CA LYS A 344 -6.76 4.01 16.93
C LYS A 344 -5.72 2.92 17.20
N GLY A 345 -4.46 3.24 16.94
CA GLY A 345 -3.34 2.31 17.10
C GLY A 345 -3.10 1.37 15.91
N ASN A 346 -3.97 1.38 14.89
CA ASN A 346 -3.72 0.68 13.63
C ASN A 346 -3.08 1.65 12.61
N PRO A 347 -1.75 1.58 12.36
CA PRO A 347 -1.06 2.50 11.48
C PRO A 347 -1.36 2.27 9.99
N THR A 348 -2.16 1.26 9.63
CA THR A 348 -2.69 1.12 8.26
C THR A 348 -3.60 2.28 7.92
N VAL A 349 -4.44 2.73 8.87
CA VAL A 349 -5.31 3.89 8.66
C VAL A 349 -4.57 5.16 9.03
N ILE A 350 -4.23 5.96 8.03
CA ILE A 350 -3.33 7.12 8.18
C ILE A 350 -4.05 8.45 8.37
N GLY A 351 -5.34 8.54 8.05
CA GLY A 351 -6.07 9.79 8.15
C GLY A 351 -7.53 9.74 7.74
N ALA A 352 -8.15 10.91 7.83
CA ALA A 352 -9.54 11.19 7.52
C ALA A 352 -9.63 12.32 6.47
N ASP A 353 -10.22 11.99 5.32
CA ASP A 353 -10.65 12.93 4.28
C ASP A 353 -12.11 13.33 4.57
N LEU A 354 -12.26 14.53 5.12
CA LEU A 354 -13.35 14.86 6.05
C LEU A 354 -14.75 14.88 5.41
N HIS A 355 -14.84 15.36 4.17
CA HIS A 355 -16.07 15.43 3.37
C HIS A 355 -15.67 15.58 1.91
N ASN A 356 -16.14 14.67 1.06
CA ASN A 356 -15.86 14.71 -0.37
C ASN A 356 -16.56 15.88 -1.04
N GLU A 357 -15.78 16.63 -1.80
CA GLU A 357 -16.20 17.64 -2.75
C GLU A 357 -17.20 18.65 -2.17
N PRO A 358 -16.87 19.46 -1.15
CA PRO A 358 -17.67 20.65 -0.84
C PRO A 358 -17.87 21.51 -2.10
N HIS A 359 -19.09 22.00 -2.33
CA HIS A 359 -19.44 22.79 -3.52
C HIS A 359 -20.70 23.62 -3.31
N GLY A 360 -21.10 24.39 -4.31
CA GLY A 360 -22.37 25.12 -4.31
C GLY A 360 -22.46 26.14 -3.17
N LYS A 361 -23.22 25.82 -2.11
CA LYS A 361 -23.35 26.69 -0.93
C LYS A 361 -22.09 26.77 -0.07
N ALA A 362 -21.20 25.79 -0.14
CA ALA A 362 -19.98 25.75 0.66
C ALA A 362 -19.06 26.94 0.32
N CYS A 363 -18.83 27.83 1.29
CA CYS A 363 -17.89 28.91 1.16
C CYS A 363 -16.55 28.54 1.82
N TRP A 364 -15.49 29.27 1.47
CA TRP A 364 -14.22 29.25 2.21
C TRP A 364 -13.90 30.66 2.67
N GLY A 365 -13.80 30.91 3.98
CA GLY A 365 -13.42 32.26 4.42
C GLY A 365 -14.57 33.21 4.76
N CYS A 366 -15.83 32.85 4.47
CA CYS A 366 -16.93 33.81 4.59
C CYS A 366 -17.36 34.10 6.04
N GLY A 367 -16.98 33.26 7.01
CA GLY A 367 -17.27 33.44 8.43
C GLY A 367 -18.69 33.01 8.85
N GLU A 368 -19.48 32.45 7.94
CA GLU A 368 -20.80 31.89 8.21
C GLU A 368 -20.68 30.43 8.61
N GLU A 369 -20.82 30.14 9.91
CA GLU A 369 -20.51 28.82 10.48
C GLU A 369 -21.24 27.63 9.83
N GLU A 370 -22.45 27.87 9.33
CA GLU A 370 -23.31 26.88 8.66
C GLU A 370 -22.82 26.46 7.27
N ARG A 371 -21.91 27.21 6.65
CA ARG A 371 -21.43 26.90 5.29
C ARG A 371 -19.97 27.20 5.01
N ASP A 372 -19.25 27.78 5.96
CA ASP A 372 -17.80 27.98 5.88
C ASP A 372 -17.09 26.64 6.12
N TRP A 373 -16.76 25.97 5.02
CA TRP A 373 -16.11 24.67 5.03
C TRP A 373 -14.81 24.67 5.83
N ARG A 374 -14.04 25.77 5.77
CA ARG A 374 -12.81 25.92 6.55
C ARG A 374 -13.06 25.82 8.05
N LEU A 375 -14.14 26.43 8.56
CA LEU A 375 -14.52 26.32 9.98
C LEU A 375 -15.01 24.92 10.34
N ALA A 376 -15.80 24.29 9.48
CA ALA A 376 -16.29 22.94 9.72
C ALA A 376 -15.16 21.90 9.74
N ALA A 377 -14.19 22.03 8.83
CA ALA A 377 -12.99 21.21 8.80
C ALA A 377 -12.15 21.37 10.09
N GLU A 378 -12.03 22.58 10.63
CA GLU A 378 -11.39 22.81 11.94
C GLU A 378 -12.16 22.11 13.07
N ARG A 379 -13.49 22.24 13.14
CA ARG A 379 -14.30 21.60 14.18
C ARG A 379 -14.17 20.08 14.13
N CYS A 380 -14.38 19.48 12.96
CA CYS A 380 -14.32 18.03 12.80
C CYS A 380 -12.91 17.47 12.99
N GLY A 381 -11.89 18.09 12.37
CA GLY A 381 -10.50 17.66 12.52
C GLY A 381 -10.01 17.70 13.97
N ASN A 382 -10.37 18.75 14.70
CA ASN A 382 -10.03 18.85 16.13
C ASN A 382 -10.78 17.80 16.97
N ALA A 383 -12.05 17.54 16.70
CA ALA A 383 -12.82 16.50 17.38
C ALA A 383 -12.24 15.10 17.12
N ILE A 384 -11.79 14.80 15.90
CA ILE A 384 -11.06 13.56 15.59
C ILE A 384 -9.79 13.44 16.45
N HIS A 385 -9.01 14.52 16.54
CA HIS A 385 -7.75 14.53 17.29
C HIS A 385 -7.90 14.38 18.81
N GLU A 386 -9.06 14.73 19.39
CA GLU A 386 -9.36 14.40 20.80
C GLU A 386 -9.34 12.89 21.06
N VAL A 387 -9.67 12.09 20.04
CA VAL A 387 -9.74 10.64 20.13
C VAL A 387 -8.49 9.98 19.54
N ASN A 388 -8.00 10.46 18.39
CA ASN A 388 -6.86 9.91 17.68
C ASN A 388 -5.97 11.04 17.13
N PRO A 389 -4.96 11.51 17.91
CA PRO A 389 -4.09 12.60 17.48
C PRO A 389 -3.07 12.19 16.41
N ASP A 390 -2.98 10.89 16.08
CA ASP A 390 -2.00 10.38 15.14
C ASP A 390 -2.43 10.52 13.67
N TRP A 391 -3.75 10.65 13.41
CA TRP A 391 -4.29 10.76 12.07
C TRP A 391 -3.97 12.09 11.39
N LEU A 392 -3.62 11.99 10.10
CA LEU A 392 -3.68 13.13 9.19
C LEU A 392 -5.13 13.56 9.01
N ILE A 393 -5.34 14.87 8.93
CA ILE A 393 -6.62 15.47 8.57
C ILE A 393 -6.46 16.02 7.15
N ILE A 394 -7.18 15.41 6.22
CA ILE A 394 -7.18 15.74 4.81
C ILE A 394 -8.39 16.65 4.56
N VAL A 395 -8.13 17.85 4.05
CA VAL A 395 -9.15 18.88 3.84
C VAL A 395 -9.18 19.26 2.37
N GLU A 396 -10.23 18.83 1.68
CA GLU A 396 -10.54 19.25 0.31
C GLU A 396 -10.85 20.76 0.20
N GLY A 397 -10.82 21.30 -1.01
CA GLY A 397 -11.30 22.65 -1.32
C GLY A 397 -12.83 22.76 -1.40
N ASN A 398 -13.32 23.88 -1.91
CA ASN A 398 -14.70 23.98 -2.42
C ASN A 398 -14.69 24.05 -3.96
N ASP A 399 -15.70 24.66 -4.61
CA ASP A 399 -15.79 24.82 -6.07
C ASP A 399 -15.56 26.26 -6.56
N HIS A 400 -15.37 27.24 -5.66
CA HIS A 400 -15.29 28.65 -6.05
C HIS A 400 -14.50 29.55 -5.08
N TYR A 401 -13.98 30.66 -5.62
CA TYR A 401 -13.30 31.71 -4.86
C TYR A 401 -13.81 33.10 -5.23
N GLY A 402 -13.98 33.96 -4.22
CA GLY A 402 -14.43 35.34 -4.39
C GLY A 402 -15.94 35.53 -4.18
N GLU A 403 -16.58 36.34 -5.03
CA GLU A 403 -18.02 36.59 -4.90
C GLU A 403 -18.84 35.32 -5.13
N GLU A 404 -19.88 35.12 -4.32
CA GLU A 404 -20.62 33.87 -4.31
C GLU A 404 -21.81 33.84 -5.27
N GLY A 405 -22.11 32.63 -5.77
CA GLY A 405 -23.21 32.34 -6.69
C GLY A 405 -22.68 31.75 -8.01
N TRP A 406 -23.51 30.95 -8.68
CA TRP A 406 -23.15 30.11 -9.84
C TRP A 406 -22.53 30.84 -11.07
N GLN A 407 -22.43 32.18 -11.04
CA GLN A 407 -21.81 33.01 -12.09
C GLN A 407 -20.98 34.17 -11.52
N LYS A 408 -20.65 34.12 -10.23
CA LYS A 408 -19.85 35.12 -9.55
C LYS A 408 -18.58 34.47 -9.03
N GLY A 409 -17.51 35.25 -9.00
CA GLY A 409 -16.19 34.75 -8.61
C GLY A 409 -15.55 33.83 -9.66
N GLU A 410 -14.47 33.18 -9.23
CA GLU A 410 -13.78 32.16 -10.01
C GLU A 410 -14.30 30.78 -9.61
N SER A 411 -14.52 29.90 -10.58
CA SER A 411 -14.92 28.51 -10.33
C SER A 411 -13.82 27.53 -10.69
N TYR A 412 -13.88 26.35 -10.10
CA TYR A 412 -13.02 25.20 -10.43
C TYR A 412 -13.80 23.90 -10.15
N TRP A 413 -13.12 22.76 -10.15
CA TRP A 413 -13.74 21.48 -9.79
C TRP A 413 -14.27 21.52 -8.35
N TRP A 414 -15.33 20.76 -8.08
CA TRP A 414 -15.79 20.52 -6.71
C TRP A 414 -14.66 19.90 -5.90
N GLY A 415 -14.47 20.34 -4.65
CA GLY A 415 -13.32 19.93 -3.85
C GLY A 415 -11.96 20.46 -4.31
N GLY A 416 -11.86 21.14 -5.46
CA GLY A 416 -10.58 21.51 -6.08
C GLY A 416 -10.07 22.92 -5.79
N MET A 417 -10.94 23.82 -5.29
CA MET A 417 -10.58 25.23 -5.10
C MET A 417 -9.96 25.47 -3.71
N LEU A 418 -8.67 25.76 -3.66
CA LEU A 418 -7.92 26.04 -2.43
C LEU A 418 -7.31 27.46 -2.38
N LYS A 419 -7.75 28.38 -3.25
CA LYS A 419 -7.28 29.79 -3.24
C LYS A 419 -7.45 30.48 -1.89
N GLY A 420 -8.50 30.13 -1.15
CA GLY A 420 -8.80 30.72 0.16
C GLY A 420 -7.81 30.35 1.26
N VAL A 421 -6.96 29.33 1.09
CA VAL A 421 -5.98 28.90 2.09
C VAL A 421 -4.98 30.02 2.45
N LYS A 422 -4.58 30.84 1.47
CA LYS A 422 -3.63 31.95 1.67
C LYS A 422 -4.10 32.97 2.70
N GLU A 423 -5.40 33.25 2.72
CA GLU A 423 -6.01 34.27 3.59
C GLU A 423 -6.62 33.64 4.84
N PHE A 424 -7.20 32.45 4.68
CA PHE A 424 -7.97 31.74 5.70
C PHE A 424 -7.50 30.28 5.80
N PRO A 425 -6.30 30.02 6.35
CA PRO A 425 -5.81 28.66 6.53
C PRO A 425 -6.64 27.93 7.59
N VAL A 426 -6.73 26.60 7.45
CA VAL A 426 -7.33 25.69 8.44
C VAL A 426 -6.37 25.56 9.62
N ARG A 427 -6.89 25.63 10.84
CA ARG A 427 -6.11 25.59 12.07
C ARG A 427 -6.53 24.44 12.96
N LEU A 428 -5.70 23.40 12.96
CA LEU A 428 -5.82 22.27 13.88
C LEU A 428 -5.07 22.55 15.19
N ASN A 429 -5.61 22.05 16.30
CA ASN A 429 -4.97 22.10 17.62
C ASN A 429 -3.73 21.21 17.67
N THR A 430 -3.75 20.09 16.95
CA THR A 430 -2.59 19.21 16.81
C THR A 430 -1.74 19.67 15.62
N PRO A 431 -0.49 20.08 15.84
CA PRO A 431 0.37 20.54 14.77
C PRO A 431 0.80 19.37 13.86
N ASN A 432 1.26 19.69 12.64
CA ASN A 432 1.89 18.72 11.74
C ASN A 432 0.99 17.54 11.32
N LYS A 433 -0.31 17.79 11.17
CA LYS A 433 -1.32 16.78 10.76
C LYS A 433 -2.22 17.21 9.60
N LEU A 434 -2.18 18.47 9.19
CA LEU A 434 -3.01 18.99 8.09
C LEU A 434 -2.39 18.66 6.73
N VAL A 435 -3.21 18.10 5.84
CA VAL A 435 -2.94 17.93 4.41
C VAL A 435 -4.08 18.59 3.65
N TYR A 436 -3.78 19.45 2.67
CA TYR A 436 -4.81 19.96 1.78
C TYR A 436 -5.04 18.98 0.63
N SER A 437 -6.29 18.85 0.20
CA SER A 437 -6.66 18.00 -0.94
C SER A 437 -7.36 18.82 -2.03
N ALA A 438 -7.13 18.47 -3.29
CA ALA A 438 -7.84 19.03 -4.43
C ALA A 438 -8.22 17.94 -5.41
N HIS A 439 -9.34 18.11 -6.11
CA HIS A 439 -9.72 17.25 -7.24
C HIS A 439 -9.48 17.99 -8.57
N ASP A 440 -9.02 17.27 -9.59
CA ASP A 440 -8.88 17.77 -10.95
C ASP A 440 -9.25 16.69 -11.96
N TYR A 441 -10.04 17.06 -12.96
CA TYR A 441 -10.54 16.11 -13.95
C TYR A 441 -10.30 16.58 -15.38
N ASP A 442 -10.44 15.66 -16.34
CA ASP A 442 -10.38 15.97 -17.76
C ASP A 442 -11.73 16.48 -18.31
N LYS A 443 -11.73 16.82 -19.61
CA LYS A 443 -12.90 17.32 -20.32
C LYS A 443 -14.10 16.34 -20.38
N ASN A 444 -13.91 15.05 -20.09
CA ASN A 444 -15.00 14.06 -20.18
C ASN A 444 -15.90 14.08 -18.94
N VAL A 445 -15.36 14.51 -17.79
CA VAL A 445 -16.16 14.78 -16.60
C VAL A 445 -16.91 16.09 -16.78
N HIS A 446 -16.21 17.17 -17.15
CA HIS A 446 -16.84 18.43 -17.56
C HIS A 446 -15.95 19.23 -18.50
N MET A 447 -16.52 19.80 -19.57
CA MET A 447 -15.78 20.66 -20.49
C MET A 447 -15.55 22.04 -19.85
N GLN A 448 -14.30 22.32 -19.52
CA GLN A 448 -13.83 23.61 -19.02
C GLN A 448 -13.13 24.40 -20.13
N ASP A 449 -13.19 25.74 -20.06
CA ASP A 449 -12.68 26.62 -21.11
C ASP A 449 -11.18 26.39 -21.40
N TRP A 450 -10.38 26.10 -20.36
CA TRP A 450 -8.94 25.85 -20.48
C TRP A 450 -8.57 24.62 -21.34
N PHE A 451 -9.50 23.69 -21.57
CA PHE A 451 -9.26 22.57 -22.50
C PHE A 451 -9.37 22.98 -23.98
N THR A 452 -9.90 24.17 -24.26
CA THR A 452 -10.10 24.69 -25.63
C THR A 452 -9.03 25.70 -26.04
N GLU A 453 -8.17 26.10 -25.12
CA GLU A 453 -7.10 27.07 -25.38
C GLU A 453 -6.05 26.51 -26.37
N PRO A 454 -5.51 27.33 -27.29
CA PRO A 454 -4.59 26.86 -28.32
C PRO A 454 -3.27 26.28 -27.80
N ASP A 455 -2.86 26.68 -26.59
CA ASP A 455 -1.63 26.25 -25.93
C ASP A 455 -1.83 25.06 -24.97
N PHE A 456 -3.03 24.48 -24.91
CA PHE A 456 -3.25 23.25 -24.15
C PHE A 456 -2.32 22.10 -24.61
N PRO A 457 -1.65 21.37 -23.68
CA PRO A 457 -1.84 21.37 -22.23
C PRO A 457 -0.90 22.31 -21.45
N ASP A 458 -0.05 23.09 -22.12
CA ASP A 458 0.99 23.89 -21.48
C ASP A 458 0.43 25.07 -20.65
N ASN A 459 -0.86 25.41 -20.85
CA ASN A 459 -1.60 26.37 -20.04
C ASN A 459 -2.03 25.84 -18.66
N MET A 460 -1.96 24.52 -18.42
CA MET A 460 -2.49 23.91 -17.19
C MET A 460 -1.65 24.21 -15.94
N PRO A 461 -0.30 24.15 -15.95
CA PRO A 461 0.49 24.38 -14.73
C PRO A 461 0.23 25.72 -14.03
N PRO A 462 0.09 26.87 -14.73
CA PRO A 462 -0.33 28.12 -14.09
C PRO A 462 -1.74 28.08 -13.47
N ILE A 463 -2.67 27.31 -14.05
CA ILE A 463 -4.02 27.13 -13.50
C ILE A 463 -3.95 26.32 -12.21
N TRP A 464 -3.24 25.20 -12.22
CA TRP A 464 -3.01 24.38 -11.04
C TRP A 464 -2.30 25.16 -9.93
N ASP A 465 -1.24 25.90 -10.26
CA ASP A 465 -0.54 26.80 -9.34
C ASP A 465 -1.50 27.79 -8.67
N ASP A 466 -2.35 28.43 -9.46
CA ASP A 466 -3.30 29.41 -8.97
C ASP A 466 -4.36 28.78 -8.04
N LYS A 467 -4.83 27.56 -8.31
CA LYS A 467 -5.92 26.95 -7.53
C LYS A 467 -5.45 26.24 -6.26
N TRP A 468 -4.33 25.52 -6.32
CA TRP A 468 -3.87 24.66 -5.23
C TRP A 468 -2.34 24.46 -5.19
N GLY A 469 -1.66 24.48 -6.34
CA GLY A 469 -0.23 24.20 -6.46
C GLY A 469 0.68 25.19 -5.73
N TYR A 470 0.25 26.44 -5.56
CA TYR A 470 1.00 27.43 -4.77
C TYR A 470 1.23 26.98 -3.33
N ILE A 471 0.34 26.16 -2.74
CA ILE A 471 0.47 25.67 -1.36
C ILE A 471 1.75 24.86 -1.19
N VAL A 472 2.08 24.04 -2.18
CA VAL A 472 3.32 23.24 -2.19
C VAL A 472 4.52 24.12 -2.52
N LYS A 473 4.41 24.95 -3.57
CA LYS A 473 5.52 25.80 -4.04
C LYS A 473 5.94 26.88 -3.04
N GLU A 474 5.02 27.36 -2.21
CA GLU A 474 5.28 28.31 -1.13
C GLU A 474 5.60 27.60 0.22
N ASP A 475 5.76 26.27 0.23
CA ASP A 475 6.08 25.44 1.41
C ASP A 475 5.07 25.58 2.57
N ILE A 476 3.79 25.77 2.26
CA ILE A 476 2.71 26.01 3.24
C ILE A 476 2.30 24.70 3.93
N ALA A 477 1.95 23.69 3.14
CA ALA A 477 1.47 22.38 3.61
C ALA A 477 1.53 21.35 2.47
N PRO A 478 1.46 20.04 2.75
CA PRO A 478 1.36 19.05 1.70
C PRO A 478 0.03 19.17 0.94
N VAL A 479 0.07 18.90 -0.36
CA VAL A 479 -1.12 18.77 -1.20
C VAL A 479 -1.25 17.33 -1.69
N LEU A 480 -2.47 16.83 -1.61
CA LEU A 480 -2.92 15.55 -2.15
C LEU A 480 -3.93 15.82 -3.28
N ILE A 481 -3.69 15.34 -4.49
CA ILE A 481 -4.76 15.25 -5.48
C ILE A 481 -5.58 14.00 -5.15
N GLY A 482 -6.66 14.20 -4.38
CA GLY A 482 -7.49 13.13 -3.82
C GLY A 482 -8.30 12.36 -4.87
N GLU A 483 -8.62 13.03 -5.97
CA GLU A 483 -9.21 12.43 -7.16
C GLU A 483 -8.72 13.12 -8.43
N PHE A 484 -8.41 12.28 -9.41
CA PHE A 484 -8.24 12.63 -10.81
C PHE A 484 -8.39 11.37 -11.65
N GLY A 485 -9.07 11.46 -12.79
CA GLY A 485 -9.41 10.31 -13.62
C GLY A 485 -9.63 10.69 -15.09
N SER A 486 -9.47 9.72 -15.99
CA SER A 486 -9.71 9.93 -17.41
C SER A 486 -10.08 8.64 -18.13
N LEU A 487 -11.01 8.73 -19.08
CA LEU A 487 -11.37 7.66 -20.01
C LEU A 487 -10.27 7.39 -21.06
N LEU A 488 -9.38 8.36 -21.30
CA LEU A 488 -8.37 8.33 -22.36
C LEU A 488 -8.98 8.12 -23.77
N ARG A 489 -10.11 8.78 -24.05
CA ARG A 489 -10.86 8.65 -25.31
C ARG A 489 -10.07 9.18 -26.50
N ASP A 490 -9.31 10.25 -26.30
CA ASP A 490 -8.54 10.89 -27.36
C ASP A 490 -7.18 11.43 -26.87
N ALA A 491 -6.46 12.12 -27.76
CA ALA A 491 -5.13 12.64 -27.48
C ALA A 491 -5.13 13.80 -26.47
N THR A 492 -6.24 14.54 -26.33
CA THR A 492 -6.37 15.63 -25.36
C THR A 492 -6.39 15.07 -23.94
N ASP A 493 -7.14 13.98 -23.73
CA ASP A 493 -7.21 13.27 -22.45
C ASP A 493 -5.84 12.71 -22.03
N VAL A 494 -5.12 12.08 -22.97
CA VAL A 494 -3.77 11.55 -22.75
C VAL A 494 -2.79 12.67 -22.40
N LYS A 495 -2.90 13.82 -23.09
CA LYS A 495 -2.07 15.01 -22.82
C LYS A 495 -2.35 15.60 -21.44
N TRP A 496 -3.61 15.76 -21.05
CA TRP A 496 -3.99 16.22 -19.72
C TRP A 496 -3.39 15.31 -18.64
N LEU A 497 -3.65 14.00 -18.73
CA LEU A 497 -3.24 13.07 -17.68
C LEU A 497 -1.72 13.00 -17.55
N GLY A 498 -0.99 12.95 -18.68
CA GLY A 498 0.47 12.97 -18.68
C GLY A 498 1.02 14.25 -18.08
N ASN A 499 0.48 15.40 -18.47
CA ASN A 499 0.93 16.71 -17.97
C ASN A 499 0.67 16.87 -16.47
N LEU A 500 -0.47 16.39 -15.96
CA LEU A 500 -0.79 16.43 -14.53
C LEU A 500 0.14 15.52 -13.73
N ILE A 501 0.42 14.30 -14.20
CA ILE A 501 1.40 13.40 -13.58
C ILE A 501 2.79 14.01 -13.52
N ASP A 502 3.24 14.62 -14.63
CA ASP A 502 4.56 15.26 -14.69
C ASP A 502 4.63 16.45 -13.72
N TYR A 503 3.60 17.30 -13.69
CA TYR A 503 3.51 18.43 -12.76
C TYR A 503 3.51 17.95 -11.30
N MET A 504 2.70 16.95 -10.95
CA MET A 504 2.65 16.42 -9.58
C MET A 504 3.98 15.82 -9.15
N LYS A 505 4.66 15.10 -10.06
CA LYS A 505 5.97 14.53 -9.79
C LYS A 505 7.03 15.61 -9.57
N GLU A 506 7.08 16.63 -10.42
CA GLU A 506 8.06 17.72 -10.32
C GLU A 506 7.92 18.50 -9.00
N ASN A 507 6.68 18.62 -8.50
CA ASN A 507 6.37 19.38 -7.30
C ASN A 507 6.19 18.50 -6.05
N GLU A 508 6.49 17.20 -6.10
CA GLU A 508 6.30 16.27 -4.95
C GLU A 508 4.86 16.24 -4.40
N VAL A 509 3.86 16.43 -5.27
CA VAL A 509 2.42 16.40 -4.92
C VAL A 509 1.97 14.95 -4.75
N HIS A 510 1.27 14.68 -3.65
CA HIS A 510 0.67 13.38 -3.36
C HIS A 510 -0.56 13.14 -4.24
N TRP A 511 -0.91 11.89 -4.55
CA TRP A 511 -2.07 11.64 -5.41
C TRP A 511 -2.77 10.30 -5.19
N THR A 512 -4.06 10.29 -5.50
CA THR A 512 -4.92 9.10 -5.52
C THR A 512 -5.73 9.11 -6.81
N PHE A 513 -5.51 8.12 -7.67
CA PHE A 513 -6.19 8.07 -8.96
C PHE A 513 -7.62 7.55 -8.79
N TRP A 514 -8.57 8.23 -9.42
CA TRP A 514 -9.94 7.77 -9.58
C TRP A 514 -10.05 6.96 -10.88
N CYS A 515 -10.18 5.64 -10.83
CA CYS A 515 -10.27 4.76 -9.65
C CYS A 515 -9.72 3.36 -9.96
N LEU A 516 -9.74 2.45 -8.98
CA LEU A 516 -9.51 1.02 -9.23
C LEU A 516 -10.62 0.43 -10.11
N ASN A 517 -11.86 0.87 -9.90
CA ASN A 517 -13.08 0.27 -10.43
C ASN A 517 -13.26 0.54 -11.93
N PRO A 518 -13.74 -0.42 -12.74
CA PRO A 518 -14.07 -0.17 -14.14
C PRO A 518 -15.37 0.62 -14.33
N ASN A 519 -16.26 0.63 -13.34
CA ASN A 519 -17.64 1.10 -13.48
C ASN A 519 -17.89 2.56 -13.06
N SER A 520 -16.85 3.40 -13.08
CA SER A 520 -17.03 4.86 -13.08
C SER A 520 -17.40 5.32 -14.50
N GLY A 521 -18.55 5.95 -14.69
CA GLY A 521 -19.12 6.18 -16.02
C GLY A 521 -18.40 7.21 -16.89
N ASP A 522 -17.72 8.15 -16.26
CA ASP A 522 -17.04 9.31 -16.86
C ASP A 522 -15.51 9.23 -16.82
N THR A 523 -14.95 8.26 -16.09
CA THR A 523 -13.49 8.03 -16.00
C THR A 523 -13.06 6.59 -16.29
N GLU A 524 -13.95 5.60 -16.10
CA GLU A 524 -13.57 4.19 -15.88
C GLU A 524 -12.46 4.09 -14.80
N GLY A 525 -11.68 3.02 -14.80
CA GLY A 525 -10.58 2.87 -13.84
C GLY A 525 -9.40 2.08 -14.37
N ILE A 526 -8.57 1.61 -13.44
CA ILE A 526 -7.39 0.79 -13.70
C ILE A 526 -7.79 -0.63 -14.12
N LEU A 527 -8.89 -1.16 -13.59
CA LEU A 527 -9.41 -2.45 -14.04
C LEU A 527 -10.29 -2.29 -15.29
N GLY A 528 -10.31 -3.34 -16.10
CA GLY A 528 -11.35 -3.56 -17.11
C GLY A 528 -12.63 -4.12 -16.50
N TYR A 529 -13.71 -4.15 -17.28
CA TYR A 529 -15.04 -4.61 -16.84
C TYR A 529 -15.10 -6.09 -16.41
N ASP A 530 -14.04 -6.87 -16.63
CA ASP A 530 -13.88 -8.22 -16.08
C ASP A 530 -13.44 -8.22 -14.60
N TRP A 531 -13.23 -7.03 -14.01
CA TRP A 531 -12.78 -6.81 -12.63
C TRP A 531 -11.45 -7.50 -12.29
N LYS A 532 -10.62 -7.77 -13.31
CA LYS A 532 -9.37 -8.52 -13.16
C LYS A 532 -8.24 -8.00 -14.02
N THR A 533 -8.52 -7.67 -15.28
CA THR A 533 -7.49 -7.23 -16.23
C THR A 533 -7.14 -5.77 -16.00
N VAL A 534 -5.85 -5.47 -15.82
CA VAL A 534 -5.35 -4.10 -15.69
C VAL A 534 -5.29 -3.43 -17.07
N ASN A 535 -5.80 -2.20 -17.15
CA ASN A 535 -5.64 -1.30 -18.29
C ASN A 535 -4.20 -0.75 -18.31
N THR A 536 -3.30 -1.48 -18.95
CA THR A 536 -1.86 -1.16 -19.01
C THR A 536 -1.54 0.17 -19.68
N LYS A 537 -2.40 0.67 -20.58
CA LYS A 537 -2.23 1.99 -21.19
C LYS A 537 -2.45 3.09 -20.16
N LYS A 538 -3.53 3.01 -19.38
CA LYS A 538 -3.86 3.98 -18.34
C LYS A 538 -2.83 3.92 -17.21
N ASP A 539 -2.54 2.71 -16.73
CA ASP A 539 -1.53 2.46 -15.68
C ASP A 539 -0.12 2.94 -16.08
N GLY A 540 0.24 2.77 -17.36
CA GLY A 540 1.52 3.21 -17.91
C GLY A 540 1.73 4.73 -17.86
N ILE A 541 0.67 5.53 -18.01
CA ILE A 541 0.75 7.00 -17.90
C ILE A 541 1.00 7.43 -16.46
N LEU A 542 0.47 6.70 -15.47
CA LEU A 542 0.63 7.00 -14.04
C LEU A 542 2.00 6.58 -13.49
N THR A 543 2.67 5.63 -14.16
CA THR A 543 3.93 5.02 -13.72
C THR A 543 5.01 6.03 -13.28
N PRO A 544 5.25 7.16 -13.98
CA PRO A 544 6.27 8.13 -13.58
C PRO A 544 6.10 8.72 -12.17
N GLY A 545 4.86 8.77 -11.65
CA GLY A 545 4.51 9.34 -10.35
C GLY A 545 4.32 8.31 -9.22
N LYS A 546 4.53 7.01 -9.47
CA LYS A 546 4.35 5.95 -8.46
C LYS A 546 5.54 5.86 -7.49
N ALA A 547 5.25 5.58 -6.22
CA ALA A 547 6.22 5.40 -5.14
C ALA A 547 5.89 4.14 -4.30
N PRO A 548 6.15 2.92 -4.80
CA PRO A 548 5.70 1.67 -4.16
C PRO A 548 6.25 1.42 -2.74
N ASN A 549 7.38 2.07 -2.40
CA ASN A 549 8.05 1.97 -1.10
C ASN A 549 7.79 3.19 -0.21
N PHE A 550 6.88 4.08 -0.61
CA PHE A 550 6.55 5.36 0.04
C PHE A 550 7.67 6.40 0.06
N LEU A 551 8.94 6.02 0.16
CA LEU A 551 10.04 6.97 0.38
C LEU A 551 10.48 7.65 -0.93
N LEU A 552 10.71 8.96 -0.86
CA LEU A 552 11.32 9.79 -1.90
C LEU A 552 12.85 9.84 -1.78
#